data_AF-A0A016U4A9-F1
#
_entry.id   AF-A0A016U4A9-F1
#
_cell.length_a   1.000
_cell.length_b   1.000
_cell.length_c   1.000
_cell.angle_alpha   90.00
_cell.angle_beta   90.00
_cell.angle_gamma   90.00
#
_symmetry.space_group_name_H-M   'P 1'
#
loop_
_entity.id
_entity.type
_entity.pdbx_description
1 polymer ?
#
loop_
_entity_poly.entity_id
_entity_poly.type
_entity_poly.pdbx_seq_one_letter_code
_entity_poly.pdbx_strand_id
1 'polypeptide(L)'
;MVHGDFSLPPSATRWTRSVANDLGVDNPSALLEASSSDEIKQTLKKNTDEALAMGCFGAPWIHVHTRGGKVEPFFGSDRLPLIGHLIGEQFQGPLTHLASPS
;
A
#
# COMPACT_ATOMS: atom_id res chain seq x y z
N MET A 1 3.44 -24.43 16.74
CA MET A 1 2.70 -23.15 16.86
C MET A 1 3.72 -22.11 17.29
N VAL A 2 4.14 -21.22 16.39
CA VAL A 2 5.19 -20.23 16.70
C VAL A 2 4.50 -18.99 17.26
N HIS A 3 4.67 -18.70 18.55
CA HIS A 3 4.32 -17.40 19.13
C HIS A 3 5.46 -16.43 18.80
N GLY A 4 5.40 -15.83 17.61
CA GLY A 4 6.28 -14.71 17.27
C GLY A 4 5.79 -13.47 18.00
N ASP A 5 6.65 -12.86 18.80
CA ASP A 5 6.42 -11.51 19.33
C ASP A 5 6.47 -10.52 18.15
N PHE A 6 5.32 -9.94 17.82
CA PHE A 6 5.17 -8.95 16.75
C PHE A 6 5.33 -7.51 17.26
N SER A 7 5.87 -7.31 18.47
CA SER A 7 6.21 -5.97 18.95
C SER A 7 7.27 -5.35 18.04
N LEU A 8 7.04 -4.10 17.64
CA LEU A 8 8.01 -3.35 16.85
C LEU A 8 9.28 -3.15 17.70
N PRO A 9 10.48 -3.44 17.17
CA PRO A 9 11.71 -3.16 17.91
C PRO A 9 11.76 -1.66 18.25
N PRO A 10 12.37 -1.25 19.38
CA PRO A 10 12.37 0.15 19.83
C PRO A 10 12.84 1.16 18.77
N SER A 11 13.73 0.72 17.86
CA SER A 11 14.18 1.51 16.71
C SER A 11 13.09 1.72 15.64
N ALA A 12 12.28 0.71 15.34
CA ALA A 12 11.19 0.81 14.36
C ALA A 12 10.06 1.73 14.86
N THR A 13 9.67 1.60 16.12
CA THR A 13 8.64 2.45 16.76
C THR A 13 9.05 3.94 16.74
N ARG A 14 10.35 4.22 16.92
CA ARG A 14 10.90 5.58 16.83
C ARG A 14 10.76 6.19 15.43
N TRP A 15 11.11 5.45 14.38
CA TRP A 15 11.02 5.94 13.01
C TRP A 15 9.56 6.16 12.58
N THR A 16 8.70 5.18 12.84
CA THR A 16 7.27 5.30 12.54
C THR A 16 6.64 6.51 13.24
N ARG A 17 7.02 6.76 14.50
CA ARG A 17 6.58 7.96 15.22
C ARG A 17 7.09 9.26 14.58
N SER A 18 8.35 9.31 14.16
CA SER A 18 8.92 10.48 13.48
C SER A 18 8.13 10.80 12.20
N VAL A 19 7.93 9.78 11.35
CA VAL A 19 7.17 9.94 10.11
C VAL A 19 5.73 10.36 10.39
N ALA A 20 5.08 9.77 11.39
CA ALA A 20 3.73 10.16 11.78
C ALA A 20 3.64 11.63 12.23
N ASN A 21 4.62 12.12 12.98
CA ASN A 21 4.70 13.55 13.35
C ASN A 21 4.93 14.45 12.13
N ASP A 22 5.84 14.07 11.24
CA ASP A 22 6.14 14.83 10.02
C ASP A 22 4.91 14.93 9.09
N LEU A 23 4.04 13.90 9.13
CA LEU A 23 2.76 13.86 8.43
C LEU A 23 1.61 14.56 9.19
N GLY A 24 1.85 15.07 10.40
CA GLY A 24 0.83 15.77 11.20
C GLY A 24 -0.23 14.86 11.82
N VAL A 25 0.08 13.59 12.09
CA VAL A 25 -0.85 12.67 12.77
C VAL A 25 -1.00 13.10 14.24
N ASP A 26 -2.23 13.40 14.67
CA ASP A 26 -2.52 13.97 16.00
C ASP A 26 -2.07 13.09 17.18
N ASN A 27 -2.16 11.76 17.05
CA ASN A 27 -1.78 10.83 18.11
C ASN A 27 -0.99 9.61 17.56
N PRO A 28 0.31 9.78 17.29
CA PRO A 28 1.15 8.70 16.78
C PRO A 28 1.27 7.52 17.75
N SER A 29 1.16 7.77 19.06
CA SER A 29 1.21 6.70 20.07
C SER A 29 -0.01 5.78 19.93
N ALA A 30 -1.22 6.33 19.79
CA ALA A 30 -2.42 5.51 19.58
C ALA A 30 -2.35 4.69 18.29
N LEU A 31 -1.78 5.24 17.21
CA LEU A 31 -1.54 4.51 15.96
C LEU A 31 -0.59 3.32 16.17
N LEU A 32 0.50 3.53 16.91
CA LEU A 32 1.48 2.48 17.21
C LEU A 32 0.88 1.36 18.05
N GLU A 33 0.12 1.70 19.10
CA GLU A 33 -0.60 0.71 19.90
C GLU A 33 -1.62 -0.07 19.06
N ALA A 34 -2.41 0.64 18.23
CA ALA A 34 -3.38 0.02 17.33
C ALA A 34 -2.71 -0.94 16.34
N SER A 35 -1.52 -0.60 15.81
CA SER A 35 -0.78 -1.45 14.87
C SER A 35 -0.40 -2.82 15.44
N SER A 36 -0.30 -2.93 16.77
CA SER A 36 0.00 -4.18 17.47
C SER A 36 -1.25 -4.98 17.85
N SER A 37 -2.44 -4.41 17.67
CA SER A 37 -3.71 -5.05 18.02
C SER A 37 -4.04 -6.22 17.08
N ASP A 38 -4.75 -7.21 17.62
CA ASP A 38 -5.17 -8.38 16.84
C ASP A 38 -6.12 -7.99 15.69
N GLU A 39 -6.98 -6.99 15.90
CA GLU A 39 -7.90 -6.48 14.89
C GLU A 39 -7.15 -5.93 13.66
N ILE A 40 -6.11 -5.11 13.88
CA ILE A 40 -5.31 -4.55 12.78
C ILE A 40 -4.47 -5.63 12.09
N LYS A 41 -3.90 -6.58 12.85
CA LYS A 41 -3.18 -7.72 12.27
C LYS A 41 -4.09 -8.60 11.42
N GLN A 42 -5.31 -8.87 11.88
CA GLN A 42 -6.31 -9.64 11.13
C GLN A 42 -6.75 -8.90 9.87
N THR A 43 -6.97 -7.59 9.95
CA THR A 43 -7.29 -6.76 8.77
C THR A 43 -6.17 -6.79 7.74
N LEU A 44 -4.91 -6.60 8.16
CA LEU A 44 -3.75 -6.67 7.28
C LEU A 44 -3.62 -8.04 6.60
N LYS A 45 -3.80 -9.12 7.37
CA LYS A 45 -3.78 -10.49 6.84
C LYS A 45 -4.90 -10.70 5.83
N LYS A 46 -6.15 -10.32 6.16
CA LYS A 46 -7.31 -10.46 5.27
C LYS A 46 -7.08 -9.75 3.93
N ASN A 47 -6.61 -8.50 3.95
CA ASN A 47 -6.33 -7.75 2.72
C ASN A 47 -5.25 -8.44 1.86
N THR A 48 -4.24 -9.04 2.50
CA THR A 48 -3.19 -9.78 1.82
C THR A 48 -3.72 -11.10 1.23
N ASP A 49 -4.52 -11.84 2.00
CA ASP A 49 -5.17 -13.09 1.56
C ASP A 49 -6.12 -12.84 0.36
N GLU A 50 -6.85 -11.73 0.36
CA GLU A 50 -7.68 -11.30 -0.77
C GLU A 50 -6.85 -11.04 -2.04
N ALA A 51 -5.71 -10.35 -1.91
CA ALA A 51 -4.81 -10.14 -3.04
C ALA A 51 -4.25 -11.47 -3.58
N LEU A 52 -3.82 -12.37 -2.70
CA LEU A 52 -3.31 -13.70 -3.06
C LEU A 52 -4.37 -14.54 -3.77
N ALA A 53 -5.62 -14.51 -3.29
CA ALA A 53 -6.75 -15.20 -3.92
C ALA A 53 -7.03 -14.71 -5.36
N MET A 54 -6.62 -13.47 -5.68
CA MET A 54 -6.70 -12.89 -7.02
C MET A 54 -5.42 -13.10 -7.87
N GLY A 55 -4.50 -13.96 -7.41
CA GLY A 55 -3.28 -14.31 -8.16
C GLY A 55 -2.11 -13.37 -7.93
N CYS A 56 -2.15 -12.50 -6.92
CA CYS A 56 -1.02 -11.65 -6.55
C CYS A 56 0.21 -12.50 -6.22
N PHE A 57 1.35 -12.15 -6.81
CA PHE A 57 2.64 -12.79 -6.55
C PHE A 57 3.74 -11.79 -6.15
N GLY A 58 3.40 -10.50 -6.03
CA GLY A 58 4.33 -9.42 -5.69
C GLY A 58 3.62 -8.07 -5.58
N ALA A 59 4.35 -7.03 -5.18
CA ALA A 59 3.83 -5.67 -5.04
C ALA A 59 4.59 -4.65 -5.92
N PRO A 60 3.93 -3.57 -6.40
CA PRO A 60 2.51 -3.28 -6.23
C PRO A 60 1.62 -4.18 -7.08
N TRP A 61 0.45 -4.53 -6.53
CA TRP A 61 -0.62 -5.26 -7.19
C TRP A 61 -1.88 -4.40 -7.21
N ILE A 62 -2.31 -3.99 -8.39
CA ILE A 62 -3.34 -2.96 -8.58
C ILE A 62 -4.56 -3.60 -9.24
N HIS A 63 -5.69 -3.57 -8.56
CA HIS A 63 -6.99 -3.97 -9.12
C HIS A 63 -7.70 -2.76 -9.72
N VAL A 64 -7.97 -2.81 -11.02
CA VAL A 64 -8.70 -1.76 -11.72
C VAL A 64 -10.12 -2.25 -11.99
N HIS A 65 -11.09 -1.63 -11.31
CA HIS A 65 -12.51 -1.86 -11.52
C HIS A 65 -12.99 -1.02 -12.71
N THR A 66 -13.39 -1.67 -13.79
CA THR A 66 -13.90 -1.01 -15.00
C THR A 66 -15.40 -0.71 -14.88
N ARG A 67 -15.91 0.24 -15.69
CA ARG A 67 -17.36 0.56 -15.73
C ARG A 67 -18.24 -0.66 -16.10
N GLY A 68 -17.68 -1.63 -16.81
CA GLY A 68 -18.36 -2.88 -17.17
C GLY A 68 -18.42 -3.92 -16.03
N GLY A 69 -17.97 -3.59 -14.82
CA GLY A 69 -17.96 -4.51 -13.68
C GLY A 69 -16.82 -5.53 -13.70
N LYS A 70 -15.94 -5.49 -14.70
CA LYS A 70 -14.74 -6.34 -14.74
C LYS A 70 -13.65 -5.75 -13.84
N VAL A 71 -12.94 -6.63 -13.13
CA VAL A 71 -11.73 -6.29 -12.36
C VAL A 71 -10.51 -6.81 -13.11
N GLU A 72 -9.59 -5.92 -13.45
CA GLU A 72 -8.35 -6.23 -14.16
C GLU A 72 -7.15 -6.03 -13.23
N PRO A 73 -6.36 -7.08 -12.93
CA PRO A 73 -5.16 -6.94 -12.12
C PRO A 73 -3.94 -6.50 -12.92
N PHE A 74 -3.11 -5.64 -12.33
CA PHE A 74 -1.80 -5.23 -12.85
C PHE A 74 -0.72 -5.39 -11.79
N PHE A 75 0.40 -6.01 -12.17
CA PHE A 75 1.62 -6.07 -11.37
C PHE A 75 2.67 -5.08 -11.86
N GLY A 76 3.25 -4.32 -10.94
CA GLY A 76 4.33 -3.37 -11.22
C GLY A 76 3.85 -1.92 -11.40
N SER A 77 4.69 -0.97 -10.98
CA SER A 77 4.42 0.47 -11.11
C SER A 77 4.54 0.99 -12.54
N ASP A 78 5.16 0.22 -13.42
CA ASP A 78 5.35 0.50 -14.84
C ASP A 78 4.09 0.24 -15.70
N ARG A 79 2.99 -0.21 -15.08
CA ARG A 79 1.71 -0.50 -15.75
C ARG A 79 0.73 0.66 -15.79
N LEU A 80 1.06 1.81 -15.18
CA LEU A 80 0.19 3.01 -15.20
C LEU A 80 -0.25 3.46 -16.62
N PRO A 81 0.58 3.40 -17.68
CA PRO A 81 0.11 3.71 -19.03
C PRO A 81 -1.00 2.77 -19.53
N LEU A 82 -0.89 1.47 -19.23
CA LEU A 82 -1.91 0.47 -19.61
C LEU A 82 -3.18 0.64 -18.81
N ILE A 83 -3.05 0.98 -17.52
CA ILE A 83 -4.20 1.30 -16.66
C ILE A 83 -4.94 2.52 -17.21
N GLY A 84 -4.23 3.59 -17.59
CA GLY A 84 -4.83 4.76 -18.24
C GLY A 84 -5.61 4.37 -19.49
N HIS A 85 -5.00 3.62 -20.39
CA HIS A 85 -5.68 3.11 -21.59
C HIS A 85 -6.95 2.31 -21.25
N LEU A 86 -6.88 1.40 -20.27
CA LEU A 86 -8.01 0.57 -19.84
C LEU A 86 -9.20 1.41 -19.33
N ILE A 87 -8.93 2.49 -18.60
CA ILE A 87 -9.97 3.36 -18.03
C ILE A 87 -10.38 4.51 -18.96
N GLY A 88 -9.79 4.60 -20.15
CA GLY A 88 -10.07 5.66 -21.13
C GLY A 88 -9.41 7.00 -20.81
N GLU A 89 -8.36 7.00 -20.00
CA GLU A 89 -7.62 8.19 -19.58
C GLU A 89 -6.24 8.25 -20.24
N GLN A 90 -5.79 9.46 -20.59
CA GLN A 90 -4.45 9.67 -21.12
C GLN A 90 -3.42 9.66 -19.99
N PHE A 91 -2.45 8.75 -20.05
CA PHE A 91 -1.28 8.81 -19.18
C PHE A 91 -0.33 9.92 -19.62
N GLN A 92 -0.11 10.91 -18.74
CA GLN A 92 0.71 12.10 -19.04
C GLN A 92 2.21 11.90 -18.76
N GLY A 93 2.65 10.66 -18.54
CA GLY A 93 3.98 10.37 -18.02
C GLY A 93 4.04 10.44 -16.50
N PRO A 94 5.21 10.12 -15.90
CA PRO A 94 5.47 10.40 -14.49
C PRO A 94 5.50 11.93 -14.25
N LEU A 95 5.83 12.37 -13.03
CA LEU A 95 5.99 13.78 -12.65
C LEU A 95 7.19 14.45 -13.36
N THR A 96 7.18 14.49 -14.68
CA THR A 96 8.25 14.98 -15.55
C THR A 96 8.57 16.45 -15.32
N HIS A 97 7.58 17.24 -14.90
CA HIS A 97 7.77 18.64 -14.50
C HIS A 97 8.62 18.82 -13.24
N LEU A 98 8.86 17.75 -12.47
CA LEU A 98 9.76 17.74 -11.30
C LEU A 98 11.12 17.11 -11.61
N ALA A 99 11.32 16.56 -12.80
CA ALA A 99 12.62 16.05 -13.21
C ALA A 99 13.56 17.26 -13.41
N SER A 100 14.60 17.37 -12.57
CA SER A 100 15.64 18.38 -12.79
C SER A 100 16.34 18.09 -14.11
N PRO A 101 16.64 19.10 -14.95
CA PRO A 101 17.40 18.88 -16.18
C PRO A 101 18.79 18.35 -15.81
N SER A 102 19.16 17.23 -16.44
CA SER A 102 20.48 16.59 -16.37
C SER A 102 21.55 17.42 -17.06
#